data_AF-A0A8X6TEL9-F1
#
_entry.id   AF-A0A8X6TEL9-F1
#
_cell.length_a   1.000
_cell.length_b   1.000
_cell.length_c   1.000
_cell.angle_alpha   90.00
_cell.angle_beta   90.00
_cell.angle_gamma   90.00
#
_symmetry.space_group_name_H-M   'P 1'
#
loop_
_entity.id
_entity.type
_entity.pdbx_description
1 polymer ?
#
loop_
_entity_poly.entity_id
_entity_poly.type
_entity_poly.pdbx_seq_one_letter_code
_entity_poly.pdbx_strand_id
1 'polypeptide(L)'
;MERGHSMEFVGNYNDVEISVTAWKYNKTVIMASTFAGEKPLEKVMRYDKKTKNRVEIIRPHVIKEYNKHMGDVDLLDSIIALQKILMRSKK
;
A
#
# COMPACT_ATOMS: atom_id res chain seq x y z
N MET A 1 12.69 -12.04 7.70
CA MET A 1 11.54 -12.06 6.75
C MET A 1 12.05 -11.91 5.34
N GLU A 2 11.69 -12.86 4.49
CA GLU A 2 11.96 -12.79 3.05
C GLU A 2 11.00 -11.83 2.35
N ARG A 3 11.36 -11.38 1.15
CA ARG A 3 10.51 -10.48 0.35
C ARG A 3 9.22 -11.21 -0.04
N GLY A 4 8.07 -10.60 0.23
CA GLY A 4 6.75 -11.18 0.03
C GLY A 4 6.11 -11.76 1.29
N HIS A 5 6.88 -11.96 2.37
CA HIS A 5 6.33 -12.41 3.64
C HIS A 5 5.42 -11.34 4.26
N SER A 6 4.26 -11.76 4.77
CA SER A 6 3.34 -10.93 5.55
C SER A 6 2.93 -11.60 6.84
N MET A 7 2.47 -10.79 7.78
CA MET A 7 1.82 -11.22 9.01
C MET A 7 0.69 -10.25 9.33
N GLU A 8 -0.37 -10.77 9.93
CA GLU A 8 -1.54 -10.01 10.34
C GLU A 8 -1.76 -10.14 11.84
N PHE A 9 -2.10 -9.02 12.48
CA PHE A 9 -2.59 -8.96 13.84
C PHE A 9 -3.95 -8.28 13.82
N VAL A 10 -4.97 -8.96 14.33
CA VAL A 10 -6.32 -8.44 14.43
C VAL A 10 -6.58 -8.06 15.88
N GLY A 11 -7.01 -6.82 16.09
CA GLY A 11 -7.46 -6.32 17.39
C GLY A 11 -8.89 -5.82 17.31
N ASN A 12 -9.60 -5.83 18.44
CA ASN A 12 -10.91 -5.22 18.55
C ASN A 12 -10.84 -4.00 19.47
N TYR A 13 -11.42 -2.89 19.04
CA TYR A 13 -11.55 -1.68 19.84
C TYR A 13 -12.95 -1.10 19.65
N ASN A 14 -13.73 -0.99 20.73
CA ASN A 14 -15.12 -0.50 20.71
C ASN A 14 -15.99 -1.19 19.64
N ASP A 15 -15.97 -2.53 19.60
CA ASP A 15 -16.69 -3.36 18.61
C ASP A 15 -16.25 -3.15 17.15
N VAL A 16 -15.15 -2.43 16.92
CA VAL A 16 -14.52 -2.28 15.61
C VAL A 16 -13.32 -3.21 15.53
N GLU A 17 -13.35 -4.11 14.54
CA GLU A 17 -12.20 -4.93 14.20
C GLU A 17 -11.19 -4.12 13.38
N ILE A 18 -9.94 -4.12 13.83
CA ILE A 18 -8.82 -3.45 13.20
C ILE A 18 -7.79 -4.52 12.86
N SER A 19 -7.51 -4.68 11.57
CA SER A 19 -6.41 -5.50 11.08
C SER A 19 -5.16 -4.66 10.88
N VAL A 20 -4.05 -5.12 11.44
CA VAL A 20 -2.71 -4.57 11.23
C VAL A 20 -1.88 -5.61 10.50
N THR A 21 -1.52 -5.31 9.25
CA THR A 21 -0.70 -6.18 8.40
C THR A 21 0.71 -5.61 8.24
N ALA A 22 1.72 -6.39 8.59
CA ALA A 22 3.11 -6.09 8.28
C ALA A 22 3.58 -6.91 7.06
N TRP A 23 4.05 -6.25 6.01
CA TRP A 23 4.49 -6.86 4.76
C TRP A 23 5.94 -6.52 4.44
N LYS A 24 6.75 -7.53 4.15
CA LYS A 24 8.14 -7.35 3.76
C LYS A 24 8.25 -7.19 2.25
N TYR A 25 8.41 -5.95 1.78
CA TYR A 25 8.86 -5.67 0.42
C TYR A 25 10.38 -5.44 0.43
N ASN A 26 10.86 -4.31 -0.11
CA ASN A 26 12.26 -3.89 0.06
C ASN A 26 12.50 -3.44 1.51
N LYS A 27 11.59 -2.61 2.03
CA LYS A 27 11.46 -2.27 3.45
C LYS A 27 10.14 -2.88 3.96
N THR A 28 10.03 -3.02 5.28
CA THR A 28 8.78 -3.46 5.89
C THR A 28 7.76 -2.34 5.79
N VAL A 29 6.57 -2.66 5.29
CA VAL A 29 5.41 -1.78 5.23
C VAL A 29 4.43 -2.26 6.28
N ILE A 30 3.93 -1.36 7.11
CA ILE A 30 2.90 -1.65 8.10
C ILE A 30 1.63 -0.92 7.65
N MET A 31 0.54 -1.65 7.52
CA MET A 31 -0.78 -1.12 7.20
C MET A 31 -1.75 -1.45 8.32
N ALA A 32 -2.57 -0.48 8.70
CA ALA A 32 -3.71 -0.69 9.58
C ALA A 32 -4.98 -0.37 8.80
N SER A 33 -5.99 -1.24 8.90
CA SER A 33 -7.26 -1.07 8.21
C SER A 33 -8.38 -1.75 9.00
N THR A 34 -9.56 -1.16 8.95
CA THR A 34 -10.81 -1.75 9.45
C THR A 34 -11.59 -2.51 8.37
N PHE A 35 -11.08 -2.51 7.13
CA PHE A 35 -11.79 -3.04 5.97
C PHE A 35 -11.06 -4.22 5.32
N ALA A 36 -9.74 -4.11 5.17
CA ALA A 36 -8.94 -5.08 4.44
C ALA A 36 -7.76 -5.58 5.27
N GLY A 37 -7.57 -6.89 5.28
CA GLY A 37 -6.52 -7.55 6.02
C GLY A 37 -5.43 -8.16 5.14
N GLU A 38 -4.82 -9.24 5.63
CA GLU A 38 -3.83 -9.99 4.86
C GLU A 38 -4.47 -10.78 3.70
N LYS A 39 -5.61 -11.42 3.97
CA LYS A 39 -6.27 -12.33 3.03
C LYS A 39 -7.33 -11.61 2.17
N PRO A 40 -7.56 -12.07 0.91
CA PRO A 40 -6.81 -13.11 0.21
C PRO A 40 -5.41 -12.65 -0.23
N LEU A 41 -4.43 -13.55 -0.10
CA LEU A 41 -3.07 -13.32 -0.58
C LEU A 41 -3.03 -13.44 -2.11
N GLU A 42 -2.35 -12.52 -2.76
CA GLU A 42 -2.21 -12.51 -4.22
C GLU A 42 -0.76 -12.55 -4.65
N LYS A 43 -0.50 -13.25 -5.76
CA LYS A 43 0.80 -13.28 -6.41
C LYS A 43 0.92 -12.13 -7.39
N VAL A 44 2.02 -11.39 -7.33
CA VAL A 44 2.30 -10.29 -8.25
C VAL A 44 3.75 -10.35 -8.74
N MET A 45 3.94 -10.14 -10.05
CA MET A 45 5.27 -10.06 -10.64
C MET A 45 5.87 -8.68 -10.40
N ARG A 46 6.97 -8.63 -9.64
CA ARG A 46 7.70 -7.39 -9.37
C ARG A 46 9.15 -7.52 -9.81
N TYR A 47 9.68 -6.44 -10.37
CA TYR A 47 11.10 -6.37 -10.67
C TYR A 47 11.92 -6.35 -9.37
N ASP A 48 12.98 -7.14 -9.31
CA ASP A 48 13.99 -7.07 -8.27
C ASP A 48 15.27 -6.47 -8.86
N LYS A 49 15.74 -5.38 -8.27
CA LYS A 49 16.99 -4.73 -8.70
C LYS A 49 18.21 -5.58 -8.38
N LYS A 50 18.16 -6.45 -7.37
CA LYS A 50 19.28 -7.29 -6.95
C LYS A 50 19.53 -8.44 -7.93
N THR A 51 18.45 -9.12 -8.35
CA THR A 51 18.55 -10.23 -9.31
C THR A 51 18.38 -9.78 -10.76
N LYS A 52 18.07 -8.50 -11.00
CA LYS A 52 17.77 -7.90 -12.30
C LYS A 52 16.67 -8.62 -13.09
N ASN A 53 15.79 -9.31 -12.39
CA ASN A 53 14.74 -10.15 -12.96
C ASN A 53 13.38 -9.82 -12.33
N ARG A 54 12.30 -10.26 -13.00
CA ARG A 54 10.95 -10.21 -12.42
C ARG A 54 10.74 -11.44 -11.56
N VAL A 55 10.47 -11.22 -10.27
CA VAL A 55 10.20 -12.26 -9.29
C VAL A 55 8.73 -12.23 -8.92
N GLU A 56 8.15 -13.41 -8.73
CA GLU A 56 6.82 -13.53 -8.16
C GLU A 56 6.90 -13.30 -6.66
N ILE A 57 6.14 -12.35 -6.15
CA ILE A 57 6.03 -12.10 -4.71
C ILE A 57 4.58 -12.21 -4.27
N ILE A 58 4.40 -12.66 -3.04
CA ILE A 58 3.09 -12.65 -2.39
C ILE A 58 2.84 -11.23 -1.85
N ARG A 59 1.62 -10.73 -2.06
CA ARG A 59 1.15 -9.42 -1.64
C ARG A 59 -0.16 -9.58 -0.85
N PRO A 60 -0.28 -8.96 0.33
CA PRO A 60 -1.52 -8.87 1.10
C PRO A 60 -2.66 -8.15 0.37
N HIS A 61 -3.90 -8.51 0.70
CA HIS A 61 -5.09 -7.87 0.17
C HIS A 61 -5.14 -6.37 0.48
N VAL A 62 -4.83 -5.96 1.72
CA VAL A 62 -4.80 -4.54 2.11
C VAL A 62 -3.85 -3.71 1.27
N ILE A 63 -2.70 -4.26 0.86
CA ILE A 63 -1.73 -3.57 0.01
C ILE A 63 -2.27 -3.43 -1.42
N LYS A 64 -3.01 -4.43 -1.92
CA LYS A 64 -3.68 -4.31 -3.22
C LYS A 64 -4.70 -3.18 -3.19
N GLU A 65 -5.56 -3.19 -2.18
CA GLU A 65 -6.68 -2.26 -2.10
C GLU A 65 -6.18 -0.82 -1.95
N TYR A 66 -5.19 -0.60 -1.07
CA TYR A 66 -4.53 0.70 -0.96
C TYR A 66 -4.01 1.20 -2.31
N ASN A 67 -3.22 0.37 -3.02
CA ASN A 67 -2.64 0.77 -4.30
C ASN A 67 -3.69 0.98 -5.41
N LYS A 68 -4.84 0.33 -5.32
CA LYS A 68 -5.94 0.51 -6.28
C LYS A 68 -6.53 1.92 -6.18
N HIS A 69 -6.72 2.43 -4.97
CA HIS A 69 -7.31 3.75 -4.72
C HIS A 69 -6.31 4.90 -4.78
N MET A 70 -5.02 4.64 -4.54
CA MET A 70 -3.98 5.67 -4.63
C MET A 70 -3.88 6.34 -6.01
N GLY A 71 -4.23 5.63 -7.09
CA GLY A 71 -4.19 6.19 -8.44
C GLY A 71 -5.12 7.39 -8.64
N ASP A 72 -6.27 7.40 -7.96
CA ASP A 72 -7.23 8.50 -8.05
C ASP A 72 -6.73 9.74 -7.30
N VAL A 73 -6.04 9.53 -6.18
CA VAL A 73 -5.38 10.60 -5.42
C VAL A 73 -4.27 11.24 -6.24
N ASP A 74 -3.40 10.43 -6.84
CA ASP A 74 -2.31 10.90 -7.70
C ASP A 74 -2.82 11.65 -8.94
N LEU A 75 -3.94 11.20 -9.51
CA LEU A 75 -4.61 11.88 -10.62
C LEU A 75 -5.13 13.25 -10.21
N LEU A 76 -5.83 13.33 -9.06
CA LEU A 76 -6.34 14.59 -8.53
C LEU A 76 -5.19 15.58 -8.27
N ASP A 77 -4.11 15.13 -7.64
CA ASP A 77 -2.92 15.94 -7.39
C ASP A 77 -2.29 16.46 -8.69
N SER A 78 -2.27 15.62 -9.73
CA SER A 78 -1.78 16.00 -11.06
C SER A 78 -2.65 17.07 -11.71
N ILE A 79 -3.98 16.93 -11.64
CA ILE A 79 -4.93 17.93 -12.18
C ILE A 79 -4.79 19.24 -11.41
N ILE A 80 -4.72 19.18 -10.08
CA ILE A 80 -4.50 20.35 -9.22
C ILE A 80 -3.17 21.03 -9.57
N ALA A 81 -2.10 20.27 -9.83
CA ALA A 81 -0.82 20.85 -10.25
C ALA A 81 -0.90 21.54 -11.64
N LEU A 82 -1.64 20.96 -12.59
CA LEU A 82 -1.80 21.49 -13.94
C LEU A 82 -2.70 22.73 -14.00
N GLN A 83 -3.75 22.77 -13.17
CA GLN A 83 -4.78 23.82 -13.17
C GLN A 83 -4.56 24.89 -12.08
N LYS A 84 -3.36 24.93 -11.46
CA LYS A 84 -3.03 25.92 -10.44
C LYS A 84 -2.84 27.31 -11.06
N ILE A 85 -3.69 28.25 -10.65
CA ILE A 85 -3.35 29.68 -10.73
C ILE A 85 -2.21 29.91 -9.74
N LEU A 86 -1.05 30.33 -10.24
CA LEU A 86 0.14 30.63 -9.43
C LEU A 86 -0.12 31.87 -8.56
N MET A 87 -0.81 31.69 -7.43
CA MET A 87 -0.93 32.71 -6.40
C MET A 87 0.23 32.58 -5.42
N ARG A 88 1.27 33.39 -5.62
CA ARG A 88 2.39 33.48 -4.68
C ARG A 88 1.96 34.31 -3.47
N SER A 89 1.72 33.67 -2.34
CA SER A 89 1.50 34.37 -1.07
C SER A 89 2.79 35.09 -0.65
N LYS A 90 2.67 36.34 -0.17
CA LYS A 90 3.78 37.11 0.44
C LYS A 90 3.94 36.78 1.93
N LYS A 91 3.85 35.50 2.29
CA LYS A 91 4.15 35.05 3.65
C LYS A 91 5.60 34.62 3.73
#